data_AF-A0A926EHU1-F1
#
_entry.id   AF-A0A926EHU1-F1
#
_cell.length_a   1.000
_cell.length_b   1.000
_cell.length_c   1.000
_cell.angle_alpha   90.00
_cell.angle_beta   90.00
_cell.angle_gamma   90.00
#
_symmetry.space_group_name_H-M   'P 1'
#
loop_
_entity.id
_entity.type
_entity.pdbx_description
1 polymer ?
#
loop_
_entity_poly.entity_id
_entity_poly.type
_entity_poly.pdbx_seq_one_letter_code
_entity_poly.pdbx_strand_id
1 'polypeptide(L)' 'MAIDKETQVSASVVLDKNIYEQLKEICKKEKRSVSSQVALLVEDYVKNKSKSKK' A
#
# COMPACT_ATOMS: atom_id res chain seq x y z
N MET A 1 13.98 -13.49 2.62
CA MET A 1 14.17 -12.21 3.33
C MET A 1 13.78 -12.46 4.78
N ALA A 2 14.68 -12.23 5.73
CA ALA A 2 14.34 -12.30 7.15
C ALA A 2 13.33 -11.18 7.42
N ILE A 3 12.12 -11.55 7.85
CA ILE A 3 11.05 -10.60 8.14
C ILE A 3 11.31 -10.11 9.55
N ASP A 4 11.79 -8.87 9.68
CA ASP A 4 11.89 -8.18 10.96
C ASP A 4 10.49 -8.09 11.58
N LYS A 5 10.23 -8.89 12.63
CA LYS A 5 8.92 -8.97 13.27
C LYS A 5 8.53 -7.67 13.99
N GLU A 6 9.48 -6.76 14.24
CA GLU A 6 9.25 -5.52 14.98
C GLU A 6 8.44 -4.47 14.20
N THR A 7 8.47 -4.50 12.87
CA THR A 7 7.80 -3.48 12.04
C THR A 7 6.55 -3.99 11.32
N GLN A 8 6.20 -5.27 11.52
CA GLN A 8 5.04 -5.87 10.90
C GLN A 8 3.75 -5.45 11.64
N VAL A 9 3.01 -4.52 11.05
CA VAL A 9 1.69 -4.11 11.55
C VAL A 9 0.60 -4.57 10.57
N SER A 10 -0.41 -5.27 11.08
CA SER A 10 -1.62 -5.61 10.34
C SER A 10 -2.61 -4.45 10.41
N ALA A 11 -3.01 -3.92 9.25
CA ALA A 11 -4.04 -2.91 9.13
C ALA A 11 -5.20 -3.43 8.25
N SER A 12 -6.43 -3.14 8.67
CA SER A 12 -7.64 -3.40 7.87
C SER A 12 -8.21 -2.05 7.42
N VAL A 13 -8.53 -1.96 6.13
CA VAL A 13 -9.01 -0.71 5.52
C VAL A 13 -10.30 -1.01 4.77
N VAL A 14 -11.29 -0.15 4.94
CA VAL A 14 -12.54 -0.21 4.18
C VAL A 14 -12.38 0.69 2.96
N LEU A 15 -12.63 0.13 1.78
CA LEU A 15 -12.56 0.84 0.50
C LEU A 15 -13.91 0.73 -0.20
N ASP A 16 -14.25 1.76 -0.96
CA ASP A 16 -15.36 1.67 -1.90
C ASP A 16 -15.11 0.57 -2.93
N LYS A 17 -16.18 -0.12 -3.32
CA LYS A 17 -16.11 -1.24 -4.26
C LYS A 17 -15.43 -0.85 -5.58
N ASN A 18 -15.77 0.33 -6.11
CA ASN A 18 -15.21 0.82 -7.37
C ASN A 18 -13.69 1.04 -7.26
N ILE A 19 -13.23 1.63 -6.16
CA ILE A 19 -11.79 1.85 -5.90
C ILE A 19 -11.07 0.52 -5.77
N TYR A 20 -11.66 -0.46 -5.08
CA TYR A 20 -11.07 -1.79 -4.94
C TYR A 20 -10.93 -2.52 -6.28
N GLU A 21 -11.90 -2.40 -7.18
CA GLU A 21 -11.81 -2.99 -8.52
C GLU A 21 -10.70 -2.35 -9.35
N GLN A 22 -10.59 -1.01 -9.32
CA GLN A 22 -9.48 -0.30 -9.97
C GLN A 22 -8.12 -0.72 -9.41
N LEU A 23 -8.01 -0.85 -8.08
CA LEU A 23 -6.79 -1.30 -7.42
C LEU A 23 -6.41 -2.72 -7.87
N LYS A 24 -7.40 -3.61 -8.01
CA LYS A 24 -7.19 -4.98 -8.51
C LYS A 24 -6.62 -5.00 -9.93
N GLU A 25 -7.09 -4.12 -10.80
CA GLU A 25 -6.55 -4.03 -12.17
C GLU A 25 -5.09 -3.57 -12.18
N ILE A 26 -4.74 -2.59 -11.35
CA ILE A 26 -3.36 -2.12 -11.19
C ILE A 26 -2.48 -3.25 -10.67
N CYS A 27 -2.93 -3.97 -9.64
CA CYS A 27 -2.21 -5.10 -9.07
C CYS A 27 -1.96 -6.21 -10.11
N LYS A 28 -2.94 -6.49 -10.99
CA LYS A 28 -2.78 -7.45 -12.09
C LYS A 28 -1.73 -6.98 -13.10
N LYS A 29 -1.76 -5.69 -13.49
CA LYS A 29 -0.79 -5.11 -14.44
C LYS A 29 0.64 -5.15 -13.88
N GLU A 30 0.79 -4.86 -12.59
CA GLU A 30 2.09 -4.82 -11.93
C GLU A 30 2.56 -6.17 -11.39
N LYS A 31 1.77 -7.24 -11.54
CA LYS A 31 2.03 -8.59 -10.99
C LYS A 31 2.33 -8.56 -9.49
N ARG A 32 1.57 -7.78 -8.73
CA ARG A 32 1.70 -7.61 -7.27
C ARG A 32 0.44 -8.04 -6.53
N SER A 33 0.60 -8.40 -5.26
CA SER A 33 -0.55 -8.59 -4.37
C SER A 33 -1.15 -7.24 -3.97
N VAL A 34 -2.45 -7.26 -3.65
CA VAL A 34 -3.16 -6.08 -3.14
C VAL A 34 -2.47 -5.51 -1.89
N SER A 35 -2.05 -6.39 -0.95
CA SER A 35 -1.35 -5.96 0.27
C SER A 35 -0.02 -5.28 -0.03
N SER A 36 0.77 -5.81 -0.97
CA SER A 36 2.04 -5.21 -1.36
C SER A 36 1.86 -3.87 -2.06
N GLN A 37 0.81 -3.73 -2.88
CA GLN A 37 0.51 -2.46 -3.55
C GLN A 37 0.07 -1.39 -2.56
N VAL A 38 -0.77 -1.75 -1.59
CA VAL A 38 -1.21 -0.83 -0.53
C VAL A 38 -0.03 -0.39 0.33
N ALA A 39 0.89 -1.30 0.67
CA ALA A 39 2.09 -0.95 1.42
C ALA A 39 2.94 0.11 0.69
N LEU A 40 3.14 -0.05 -0.62
CA LEU A 40 3.85 0.92 -1.45
C LEU A 40 3.16 2.29 -1.48
N LEU A 41 1.84 2.30 -1.65
CA LEU A 41 1.06 3.55 -1.64
C LEU A 41 1.17 4.29 -0.30
N VAL A 42 1.15 3.55 0.81
CA VAL A 42 1.33 4.12 2.15
C VAL A 42 2.75 4.67 2.32
N GLU A 43 3.77 3.92 1.89
CA GLU A 43 5.15 4.38 1.93
C GLU A 43 5.35 5.67 1.13
N ASP A 44 4.83 5.73 -0.10
CA ASP A 44 4.93 6.89 -0.97
C ASP A 44 4.19 8.09 -0.39
N TYR A 45 2.99 7.87 0.18
CA TYR A 45 2.24 8.92 0.85
C TYR A 45 3.01 9.49 2.04
N VAL A 46 3.60 8.64 2.89
CA VAL A 46 4.39 9.08 4.06
C VAL A 46 5.66 9.81 3.62
N LYS A 47 6.39 9.29 2.63
CA LYS A 47 7.61 9.90 2.07
C LYS A 47 7.33 11.26 1.41
N ASN A 48 6.21 11.43 0.73
CA ASN A 48 5.87 12.69 0.08
C ASN A 48 5.31 13.71 1.07
N LYS A 49 4.53 13.28 2.06
CA LYS A 49 4.01 14.16 3.12
C LYS A 49 5.10 14.68 4.05
N SER A 50 6.16 13.90 4.29
CA SER A 50 7.32 14.34 5.07
C SER A 50 8.16 15.39 4.33
N LYS A 51 8.22 15.32 2.98
CA LYS A 51 8.91 16.31 2.14
C LYS A 51 8.17 17.64 2.01
N SER A 52 6.84 17.63 2.09
CA SER A 52 6.01 18.84 1.93
C SER A 52 5.98 19.77 3.16
N LYS A 53 6.74 19.47 4.22
CA LYS A 53 6.81 20.25 5.46
C LYS A 53 8.10 21.09 5.60
N LYS A 54 8.85 21.29 4.51
CA LYS A 54 10.12 22.02 4.53
C LYS A 54 10.02 23.34 3.78
#